data_AF-A0A942RH81-F1
#
_entry.id   AF-A0A942RH81-F1
#
_cell.length_a   1.000
_cell.length_b   1.000
_cell.length_c   1.000
_cell.angle_alpha   90.00
_cell.angle_beta   90.00
_cell.angle_gamma   90.00
#
_symmetry.space_group_name_H-M   'P 1'
#
loop_
_entity.id
_entity.type
_entity.pdbx_description
1 polymer ?
#
loop_
_entity_poly.entity_id
_entity_poly.type
_entity_poly.pdbx_seq_one_letter_code
_entity_poly.pdbx_strand_id
1 'polypeptide(L)'
;MTTPRHKRMKRKSRLQAAVHWIPKYSGKNLVRGYAKHFGVNLLCAIIELETLGYKIEQSYKDSIRENEEAKQRQAILKKQKREVCEDTEWYDEYFYSEVQEMEEEVPF
;
A
#
# COMPACT_ATOMS: atom_id res chain seq x y z
N MET A 1 -18.44 5.38 -9.80
CA MET A 1 -17.97 4.03 -10.21
C MET A 1 -17.98 3.11 -8.99
N THR A 2 -18.77 2.03 -9.00
CA THR A 2 -18.81 1.08 -7.88
C THR A 2 -17.68 0.05 -7.98
N THR A 3 -16.96 -0.20 -6.89
CA THR A 3 -15.91 -1.23 -6.86
C THR A 3 -16.48 -2.61 -7.25
N PRO A 4 -15.87 -3.33 -8.22
CA PRO A 4 -16.36 -4.65 -8.64
C PRO A 4 -16.55 -5.64 -7.49
N ARG A 5 -17.57 -6.50 -7.57
CA ARG A 5 -17.92 -7.45 -6.49
C ARG A 5 -16.74 -8.34 -6.08
N HIS A 6 -16.01 -8.87 -7.05
CA HIS A 6 -14.89 -9.79 -6.80
C HIS A 6 -13.73 -9.14 -6.02
N LYS A 7 -13.56 -7.81 -6.08
CA LYS A 7 -12.56 -7.07 -5.30
C LYS A 7 -12.96 -6.82 -3.83
N ARG A 8 -14.24 -7.04 -3.49
CA ARG A 8 -14.79 -6.83 -2.14
C ARG A 8 -15.00 -8.15 -1.38
N MET A 9 -14.66 -9.27 -2.00
CA MET A 9 -14.86 -10.59 -1.42
C MET A 9 -13.96 -10.84 -0.21
N LYS A 10 -14.52 -11.48 0.82
CA LYS A 10 -13.74 -12.01 1.95
C LYS A 10 -12.97 -13.26 1.52
N ARG A 11 -11.92 -13.62 2.28
CA ARG A 11 -10.99 -14.74 1.96
C ARG A 11 -11.71 -16.04 1.57
N LYS A 12 -12.69 -16.49 2.38
CA LYS A 12 -13.44 -17.74 2.09
C LYS A 12 -14.12 -17.70 0.72
N SER A 13 -14.81 -16.59 0.40
CA SER A 13 -15.46 -16.40 -0.89
C SER A 13 -14.47 -16.31 -2.05
N ARG A 14 -13.28 -15.71 -1.83
CA ARG A 14 -12.21 -15.68 -2.84
C ARG A 14 -11.69 -17.07 -3.14
N LEU A 15 -11.41 -17.88 -2.12
CA LEU A 15 -10.93 -19.26 -2.32
C LEU A 15 -11.95 -20.11 -3.11
N GLN A 16 -13.24 -19.98 -2.81
CA GLN A 16 -14.30 -20.66 -3.58
C GLN A 16 -14.35 -20.17 -5.04
N ALA A 17 -14.32 -18.85 -5.26
CA ALA A 17 -14.35 -18.27 -6.60
C ALA A 17 -13.08 -18.61 -7.41
N ALA A 18 -11.93 -18.70 -6.74
CA ALA A 18 -10.64 -18.99 -7.34
C ALA A 18 -10.62 -20.35 -8.05
N VAL A 19 -11.26 -21.37 -7.48
CA VAL A 19 -11.36 -22.71 -8.10
C VAL A 19 -11.95 -22.64 -9.51
N HIS A 20 -12.93 -21.76 -9.74
CA HIS A 20 -13.54 -21.58 -11.05
C HIS A 20 -12.83 -20.56 -11.95
N TRP A 21 -12.10 -19.62 -11.34
CA TRP A 21 -11.40 -18.56 -12.05
C TRP A 21 -10.06 -19.01 -12.60
N ILE A 22 -9.28 -19.77 -11.83
CA ILE A 22 -7.92 -20.19 -12.20
C ILE A 22 -7.88 -20.96 -13.53
N PRO A 23 -8.78 -21.95 -13.81
CA PRO A 23 -8.78 -22.66 -15.09
C PRO A 23 -9.06 -21.77 -16.30
N LYS A 24 -9.70 -20.61 -16.09
CA LYS A 24 -10.03 -19.64 -17.15
C LYS A 24 -8.95 -18.57 -17.32
N TYR A 25 -7.97 -18.54 -16.41
CA TYR A 25 -6.91 -17.54 -16.44
C TYR A 25 -5.83 -17.93 -17.46
N SER A 26 -5.67 -17.11 -18.50
CA SER A 26 -4.69 -17.32 -19.57
C SER A 26 -3.41 -16.48 -19.42
N GLY A 27 -3.26 -15.75 -18.31
CA GLY A 27 -2.10 -14.89 -18.11
C GLY A 27 -0.85 -15.65 -17.66
N LYS A 28 0.33 -15.12 -17.98
CA LYS A 28 1.62 -15.77 -17.71
C LYS A 28 1.93 -15.92 -16.20
N ASN A 29 1.56 -14.93 -15.40
CA ASN A 29 1.86 -14.92 -13.96
C ASN A 29 0.57 -15.07 -13.15
N LEU A 30 0.36 -16.24 -12.56
CA LEU A 30 -0.84 -16.57 -11.79
C LEU A 30 -0.99 -15.68 -10.55
N VAL A 31 0.09 -15.44 -9.81
CA VAL A 31 0.09 -14.63 -8.59
C VAL A 31 -0.36 -13.19 -8.87
N ARG A 32 0.24 -12.56 -9.88
CA ARG A 32 -0.13 -11.19 -10.30
C ARG A 32 -1.55 -11.13 -10.85
N GLY A 33 -1.96 -12.13 -11.62
CA GLY A 33 -3.33 -12.25 -12.11
C GLY A 33 -4.34 -12.32 -10.98
N TYR A 34 -4.06 -13.19 -10.00
CA TYR A 34 -4.90 -13.40 -8.82
C TYR A 34 -5.04 -12.12 -8.00
N ALA A 35 -3.91 -11.48 -7.67
CA ALA A 35 -3.87 -10.22 -6.94
C ALA A 35 -4.70 -9.13 -7.64
N LYS A 36 -4.54 -8.99 -8.96
CA LYS A 36 -5.29 -8.00 -9.76
C LYS A 36 -6.79 -8.31 -9.82
N HIS A 37 -7.14 -9.59 -10.00
CA HIS A 37 -8.54 -10.01 -10.07
C HIS A 37 -9.23 -9.79 -8.73
N PHE A 38 -8.71 -10.32 -7.63
CA PHE A 38 -9.36 -10.24 -6.33
C PHE A 38 -9.04 -8.99 -5.52
N GLY A 39 -8.16 -8.11 -6.00
CA GLY A 39 -7.80 -6.87 -5.31
C GLY A 39 -7.03 -7.09 -4.02
N VAL A 40 -6.15 -8.10 -3.99
CA VAL A 40 -5.31 -8.43 -2.83
C VAL A 40 -3.84 -8.11 -3.11
N ASN A 41 -3.00 -8.03 -2.08
CA ASN A 41 -1.56 -7.92 -2.28
C ASN A 41 -0.95 -9.25 -2.76
N LEU A 42 0.29 -9.20 -3.27
CA LEU A 42 0.94 -10.37 -3.84
C LEU A 42 1.23 -11.45 -2.79
N LEU A 43 1.55 -11.07 -1.56
CA LEU A 43 1.75 -12.01 -0.46
C LEU A 43 0.46 -12.78 -0.10
N CYS A 44 -0.69 -12.12 -0.03
CA CYS A 44 -1.97 -12.80 0.16
C CYS A 44 -2.29 -13.72 -1.02
N ALA A 45 -2.04 -13.29 -2.26
CA ALA A 45 -2.24 -14.12 -3.44
C ALA A 45 -1.39 -15.40 -3.38
N ILE A 46 -0.12 -15.30 -2.97
CA ILE A 46 0.77 -16.47 -2.79
C ILE A 46 0.17 -17.44 -1.77
N ILE A 47 -0.18 -16.96 -0.58
CA ILE A 47 -0.71 -17.81 0.50
C ILE A 47 -2.02 -18.49 0.07
N GLU A 48 -2.92 -17.76 -0.58
CA GLU A 48 -4.20 -18.29 -1.04
C GLU A 48 -4.02 -19.31 -2.16
N LEU A 49 -3.08 -19.10 -3.08
CA LEU A 49 -2.73 -20.06 -4.13
C LEU A 49 -2.05 -21.32 -3.57
N GLU A 50 -1.15 -21.20 -2.60
CA GLU A 50 -0.56 -22.36 -1.90
C GLU A 50 -1.62 -23.16 -1.14
N THR A 51 -2.60 -22.48 -0.54
CA THR A 51 -3.75 -23.14 0.12
C THR A 51 -4.59 -23.94 -0.88
N LEU A 52 -4.66 -23.50 -2.13
CA LEU A 52 -5.34 -24.20 -3.22
C LEU A 52 -4.48 -25.31 -3.87
N GLY A 53 -3.26 -25.53 -3.38
CA GLY A 53 -2.35 -26.58 -3.85
C GLY A 53 -1.33 -26.15 -4.91
N TYR A 54 -1.25 -24.86 -5.26
CA TYR A 54 -0.27 -24.37 -6.22
C TYR A 54 1.09 -24.16 -5.55
N LYS A 55 2.12 -24.81 -6.07
CA LYS A 55 3.50 -24.63 -5.60
C LYS A 55 4.09 -23.36 -6.21
N ILE A 56 4.54 -22.45 -5.37
CA ILE A 56 5.21 -21.21 -5.77
C ILE A 56 6.67 -21.28 -5.34
N GLU A 57 7.58 -20.93 -6.26
CA GLU A 57 9.01 -20.97 -6.02
C GLU A 57 9.42 -20.06 -4.85
N GLN A 58 10.37 -20.52 -4.03
CA GLN A 58 10.84 -19.77 -2.87
C GLN A 58 11.54 -18.47 -3.27
N SER A 59 12.41 -18.50 -4.29
CA SER A 59 13.10 -17.31 -4.81
C SER A 59 12.11 -16.21 -5.21
N TYR A 60 10.99 -16.61 -5.83
CA TYR A 60 9.93 -15.68 -6.20
C TYR A 60 9.26 -15.08 -4.96
N LYS A 61 8.96 -15.88 -3.95
CA LYS A 61 8.38 -15.41 -2.67
C LYS A 61 9.28 -14.39 -1.99
N ASP A 62 10.58 -14.65 -1.98
CA ASP A 62 11.57 -13.76 -1.36
C ASP A 62 11.63 -12.42 -2.11
N SER A 63 11.67 -12.44 -3.44
CA SER A 63 11.64 -11.22 -4.26
C SER A 63 10.38 -10.38 -4.03
N ILE A 64 9.22 -11.02 -3.83
CA ILE A 64 7.96 -10.32 -3.53
C ILE A 64 8.01 -9.71 -2.13
N ARG A 65 8.55 -10.43 -1.14
CA ARG A 65 8.70 -9.92 0.23
C ARG A 65 9.58 -8.68 0.26
N GLU A 66 10.76 -8.74 -0.34
CA GLU A 66 11.69 -7.61 -0.41
C GLU A 66 11.05 -6.38 -1.07
N ASN A 67 10.30 -6.59 -2.15
CA ASN A 67 9.60 -5.50 -2.85
C ASN A 67 8.52 -4.85 -1.98
N GLU A 68 7.73 -5.65 -1.27
CA GLU A 68 6.69 -5.14 -0.37
C GLU A 68 7.28 -4.41 0.83
N GLU A 69 8.37 -4.92 1.41
CA GLU A 69 9.10 -4.23 2.47
C GLU A 69 9.70 -2.90 1.98
N ALA A 70 10.29 -2.88 0.78
CA ALA A 70 10.82 -1.65 0.19
C ALA A 70 9.73 -0.60 0.00
N LYS A 71 8.54 -0.98 -0.49
CA LYS A 71 7.38 -0.07 -0.60
C LYS A 71 6.94 0.46 0.75
N GLN A 72 6.88 -0.39 1.77
CA GLN A 72 6.51 0.03 3.13
C GLN A 72 7.52 1.04 3.69
N ARG A 73 8.82 0.75 3.56
CA ARG A 73 9.89 1.69 3.95
C ARG A 73 9.76 3.03 3.24
N GLN A 74 9.55 3.03 1.92
CA GLN A 74 9.35 4.27 1.15
C GLN A 74 8.10 5.05 1.59
N ALA A 75 7.00 4.36 1.89
CA ALA A 75 5.78 5.00 2.37
C ALA A 75 5.99 5.67 3.75
N ILE A 76 6.72 5.01 4.65
CA ILE A 76 7.07 5.55 5.97
C ILE A 76 7.97 6.79 5.81
N LEU A 77 9.03 6.69 5.01
CA LEU A 77 9.95 7.82 4.77
C LEU A 77 9.22 9.03 4.16
N LYS A 78 8.29 8.78 3.22
CA LYS A 78 7.48 9.85 2.62
C LYS A 78 6.55 10.50 3.65
N LYS A 79 5.98 9.73 4.58
CA LYS A 79 5.15 10.25 5.67
C LYS A 79 5.98 11.12 6.61
N GLN A 80 7.13 10.61 7.06
CA GLN A 80 8.06 11.36 7.93
C GLN A 80 8.53 12.66 7.28
N LYS A 81 8.91 12.62 6.00
CA LYS A 81 9.31 13.84 5.28
C LYS A 81 8.18 14.87 5.20
N ARG A 82 6.93 14.42 5.04
CA ARG A 82 5.77 15.31 5.02
C ARG A 82 5.57 15.96 6.39
N GLU A 83 5.60 15.17 7.46
CA GLU A 83 5.44 15.67 8.83
C GLU A 83 6.53 16.70 9.18
N VAL A 84 7.81 16.41 8.88
CA VAL A 84 8.91 17.37 9.11
C VAL A 84 8.73 18.67 8.31
N CYS A 85 8.21 18.60 7.08
CA CYS A 85 7.94 19.79 6.27
C CYS A 85 6.79 20.61 6.86
N GLU A 86 5.69 19.95 7.25
CA GLU A 86 4.55 20.58 7.90
C GLU A 86 4.94 21.22 9.25
N ASP A 87 5.77 20.54 10.05
CA ASP A 87 6.29 21.06 11.32
C ASP A 87 7.23 22.27 11.10
N THR A 88 8.07 22.24 10.08
CA THR A 88 8.97 23.37 9.74
C THR A 88 8.16 24.58 9.27
N GLU A 89 7.18 24.37 8.38
CA GLU A 89 6.29 25.43 7.89
C GLU A 89 5.49 26.06 9.04
N TRP A 90 4.97 25.25 9.96
CA TRP A 90 4.26 25.73 11.15
C TRP A 90 5.17 26.54 12.08
N TYR A 91 6.41 26.10 12.28
CA TYR A 91 7.38 26.79 13.13
C TYR A 91 7.83 28.13 12.52
N ASP A 92 8.04 28.17 11.21
CA ASP A 92 8.35 29.41 10.49
C ASP A 92 7.18 30.40 10.57
N GLU A 93 5.94 29.98 10.28
CA GLU A 93 4.74 30.85 10.38
C GLU A 93 4.58 31.42 11.80
N TYR A 94 4.73 30.59 12.84
CA TYR A 94 4.69 31.01 14.24
C TYR A 94 5.77 32.06 14.55
N PHE A 95 7.02 31.79 14.16
CA PHE A 95 8.14 32.69 14.42
C PHE A 95 7.96 34.07 13.76
N TYR A 96 7.48 34.12 12.51
CA TYR A 96 7.21 35.40 11.83
C TYR A 96 6.04 36.16 12.48
N SER A 97 5.00 35.46 12.95
CA SER A 97 3.90 36.11 13.67
C SER A 97 4.34 36.73 15.00
N GLU A 98 5.24 36.07 15.73
CA GLU A 98 5.78 36.55 17.02
C GLU A 98 6.70 37.78 16.85
N VAL A 99 7.51 37.82 15.77
CA VAL A 99 8.37 38.98 15.46
C VAL A 99 7.54 40.22 15.08
N GLN A 100 6.44 40.04 14.34
CA GLN A 100 5.59 41.16 13.92
C GLN A 100 4.84 41.80 15.10
N GLU A 101 4.43 40.99 16.08
CA GLU A 101 3.81 41.47 17.32
C GLU A 101 4.81 42.29 18.18
N MET A 102 6.11 41.97 18.11
CA MET A 102 7.17 42.73 18.78
C MET A 102 7.52 44.06 18.09
N GLU A 103 7.30 44.21 16.79
CA GLU A 103 7.56 45.46 16.06
C GLU A 103 6.44 46.52 16.22
N GLU A 104 5.21 46.11 16.55
CA GLU A 104 4.09 47.04 16.80
C GLU A 104 4.12 47.70 18.20
N GLU A 105 4.94 47.21 19.14
CA GLU A 105 5.05 47.73 20.52
C GLU A 105 6.17 48.78 20.73
N VAL A 106 6.65 49.46 19.69
CA VAL A 106 7.62 50.56 19.85
C VAL A 106 6.86 51.90 19.94
N PRO A 107 6.76 52.56 21.12
CA PRO A 107 6.15 53.87 21.21
C PRO A 107 7.09 54.91 20.62
N PHE A 108 6.53 55.78 19.78
CA PHE A 108 7.19 56.97 19.21
C PHE A 108 7.64 57.98 20.27
#